data_AF-A0A1V4M9Q2-F1
#
_entry.id   AF-A0A1V4M9Q2-F1
#
_cell.length_a   1.000
_cell.length_b   1.000
_cell.length_c   1.000
_cell.angle_alpha   90.00
_cell.angle_beta   90.00
_cell.angle_gamma   90.00
#
_symmetry.space_group_name_H-M   'P 1'
#
loop_
_entity.id
_entity.type
_entity.pdbx_description
1 polymer ?
#
loop_
_entity_poly.entity_id
_entity_poly.type
_entity_poly.pdbx_seq_one_letter_code
_entity_poly.pdbx_strand_id
1 'polypeptide(L)' 'MKLEGNCLTTAMGIMPHTDTDRALELALTFDIPFWPQLPRLNFYEDMYVQISEHFPGIMI' A
#
# COMPACT_ATOMS: atom_id res chain seq x y z
N MET A 1 22.58 -8.92 19.52
CA MET A 1 21.54 -9.42 18.59
C MET A 1 22.08 -9.25 17.18
N LYS A 2 22.26 -10.35 16.43
CA LYS A 2 22.58 -10.24 15.00
C LYS A 2 21.27 -10.01 14.25
N LEU A 3 21.20 -8.94 13.46
CA LEU A 3 20.11 -8.70 12.53
C LEU A 3 20.51 -9.35 11.20
N GLU A 4 20.04 -10.57 10.94
CA GLU A 4 20.29 -11.27 9.68
C GLU A 4 19.27 -10.80 8.64
N GLY A 5 19.72 -9.97 7.71
CA GLY A 5 18.83 -9.28 6.76
C GLY A 5 18.31 -10.13 5.61
N ASN A 6 18.88 -11.33 5.37
CA ASN A 6 18.55 -12.30 4.29
C ASN A 6 18.30 -11.73 2.87
N CYS A 7 18.53 -10.43 2.66
CA CYS A 7 18.24 -9.66 1.46
C CYS A 7 16.83 -9.90 0.87
N LEU A 8 15.83 -10.11 1.73
CA LEU A 8 14.44 -10.35 1.27
C LEU A 8 13.86 -9.11 0.56
N THR A 9 13.07 -9.35 -0.48
CA THR A 9 12.45 -8.32 -1.29
C THR A 9 11.11 -7.84 -0.73
N THR A 10 10.84 -6.54 -0.88
CA THR A 10 9.56 -5.88 -0.61
C THR A 10 9.49 -4.56 -1.39
N ALA A 11 8.40 -3.80 -1.26
CA ALA A 11 8.24 -2.51 -1.94
C ALA A 11 7.59 -1.44 -1.05
N MET A 12 7.72 -0.18 -1.46
CA MET A 12 6.90 0.92 -0.93
C MET A 12 5.49 0.80 -1.49
N GLY A 13 4.49 0.63 -0.61
CA GLY A 13 3.17 0.09 -0.96
C GLY A 13 2.27 0.92 -1.89
N ILE A 14 2.61 2.17 -2.21
CA ILE A 14 1.83 2.99 -3.16
C ILE A 14 2.11 2.53 -4.59
N MET A 15 1.05 2.25 -5.34
CA MET A 15 1.17 1.75 -6.71
C MET A 15 0.35 2.55 -7.73
N PRO A 16 0.81 2.64 -9.00
CA PRO A 16 0.14 3.38 -10.06
C PRO A 16 -0.99 2.59 -10.75
N HIS A 17 -1.39 1.44 -10.19
CA HIS A 17 -2.41 0.57 -10.78
C HIS A 17 -3.80 1.20 -10.66
N THR A 18 -4.63 0.93 -11.68
CA THR A 18 -6.07 1.26 -11.73
C THR A 18 -6.92 -0.02 -11.80
N ASP A 19 -6.31 -1.16 -11.48
CA ASP A 19 -6.90 -2.49 -11.50
C ASP A 19 -6.39 -3.20 -10.24
N THR A 20 -7.31 -3.60 -9.37
CA THR A 20 -7.00 -4.17 -8.06
C THR A 20 -6.39 -5.56 -8.18
N ASP A 21 -6.87 -6.39 -9.10
CA ASP A 21 -6.40 -7.77 -9.25
C ASP A 21 -4.95 -7.79 -9.71
N ARG A 22 -4.61 -6.94 -10.68
CA ARG A 22 -3.22 -6.79 -11.14
C ARG A 22 -2.29 -6.25 -10.05
N ALA A 23 -2.80 -5.35 -9.23
CA ALA A 23 -2.03 -4.80 -8.12
C ALA A 23 -1.72 -5.87 -7.06
N LEU A 24 -2.73 -6.65 -6.68
CA LEU A 24 -2.61 -7.74 -5.72
C LEU A 24 -1.71 -8.86 -6.23
N GLU A 25 -1.85 -9.23 -7.52
CA GLU A 25 -0.99 -10.23 -8.16
C GLU A 25 0.49 -9.90 -7.96
N LEU A 26 0.90 -8.66 -8.27
CA LEU A 26 2.28 -8.19 -8.07
C LEU A 26 2.68 -8.09 -6.60
N ALA A 27 1.82 -7.53 -5.74
CA ALA A 27 2.16 -7.33 -4.33
C ALA A 27 2.44 -8.66 -3.61
N LEU A 28 1.77 -9.73 -4.03
CA LEU A 28 1.92 -11.09 -3.49
C LEU A 28 3.13 -11.86 -4.04
N THR A 29 3.87 -11.34 -5.05
CA THR A 29 5.07 -12.03 -5.58
C THR A 29 6.35 -11.76 -4.80
N PHE A 30 6.35 -10.78 -3.88
CA PHE A 30 7.53 -10.42 -3.09
C PHE A 30 7.76 -11.39 -1.92
N ASP A 31 9.01 -11.51 -1.47
CA ASP A 31 9.34 -12.34 -0.29
C ASP A 31 8.57 -11.89 0.96
N ILE A 32 8.40 -10.57 1.10
CA ILE A 32 7.55 -9.94 2.13
C ILE A 32 6.45 -9.16 1.39
N PRO A 33 5.25 -9.75 1.26
CA PRO A 33 4.14 -9.10 0.58
C PRO A 33 3.64 -7.90 1.38
N PHE A 34 2.98 -6.98 0.69
CA PHE A 34 2.47 -5.73 1.26
C PHE A 34 1.04 -5.45 0.79
N TRP A 35 0.34 -4.58 1.53
CA TRP A 35 -0.98 -4.10 1.11
C TRP A 35 -0.83 -2.92 0.15
N PRO A 36 -1.32 -3.02 -1.09
CA PRO A 36 -1.16 -1.94 -2.05
C PRO A 36 -2.13 -0.79 -1.78
N GLN A 37 -1.61 0.44 -1.82
CA GLN A 37 -2.41 1.66 -1.82
C GLN A 37 -2.58 2.13 -3.27
N LEU A 38 -3.82 2.36 -3.70
CA LEU A 38 -4.19 2.55 -5.11
C LEU A 38 -4.82 3.93 -5.38
N PRO A 39 -4.11 5.05 -5.15
CA PRO A 39 -4.67 6.41 -5.24
C PRO A 39 -5.15 6.79 -6.67
N ARG A 40 -4.73 6.04 -7.70
CA ARG A 40 -5.23 6.22 -9.07
C ARG A 40 -6.52 5.45 -9.37
N LEU A 41 -6.83 4.44 -8.58
CA LEU A 41 -8.08 3.67 -8.71
C LEU A 41 -9.24 4.44 -8.08
N ASN A 42 -9.04 4.95 -6.87
CA ASN A 42 -10.07 5.64 -6.10
C ASN A 42 -9.44 6.62 -5.10
N PHE A 43 -10.08 7.77 -4.87
CA PHE A 43 -9.68 8.74 -3.85
C PHE A 43 -9.60 8.12 -2.44
N TYR A 44 -10.51 7.20 -2.09
CA TYR A 44 -10.52 6.52 -0.79
C TYR A 44 -9.38 5.50 -0.61
N GLU A 45 -8.62 5.20 -1.67
CA GLU A 45 -7.43 4.33 -1.63
C GLU A 45 -6.14 5.14 -1.39
N ASP A 46 -6.24 6.46 -1.19
CA ASP A 46 -5.11 7.27 -0.74
C ASP A 46 -4.94 7.12 0.78
N MET A 47 -3.72 6.79 1.21
CA MET A 47 -3.40 6.58 2.62
C MET A 47 -3.70 7.81 3.49
N TYR A 48 -3.54 9.03 2.96
CA TYR A 48 -3.86 10.24 3.71
C TYR A 48 -5.37 10.40 3.92
N VAL A 49 -6.18 9.93 2.99
CA VAL A 49 -7.64 9.94 3.10
C VAL A 49 -8.07 8.93 4.17
N GLN A 50 -7.55 7.70 4.09
CA GLN A 50 -7.86 6.64 5.06
C GLN A 50 -7.49 7.05 6.50
N ILE A 51 -6.29 7.58 6.72
CA ILE A 51 -5.84 7.94 8.07
C ILE A 51 -6.58 9.16 8.64
N SER A 52 -7.09 10.03 7.78
CA SER A 52 -7.75 11.27 8.19
C SER A 52 -9.24 11.08 8.46
N GLU A 53 -9.79 9.89 8.21
CA GLU A 53 -11.20 9.61 8.47
C GLU A 53 -11.51 9.85 9.95
N HIS A 54 -12.55 10.67 10.21
CA HIS A 54 -12.97 11.10 11.55
C HIS A 54 -12.02 12.03 12.31
N PHE A 55 -10.98 12.59 11.67
CA PHE A 55 -10.17 13.61 12.32
C PHE A 55 -10.97 14.91 12.51
N PRO A 56 -10.92 15.54 13.71
CA PRO A 56 -11.60 16.80 13.94
C PRO A 56 -11.16 17.87 12.91
N GLY A 57 -12.14 18.44 12.20
CA GLY A 57 -11.89 19.49 11.21
C GLY A 57 -11.50 19.01 9.81
N ILE A 58 -11.47 17.69 9.55
CA ILE A 58 -11.31 17.13 8.21
C ILE A 58 -12.67 16.63 7.69
N MET A 59 -12.98 16.94 6.43
CA MET A 59 -14.14 16.39 5.71
C MET A 59 -13.64 15.63 4.48
N ILE A 60 -14.12 14.40 4.31
CA ILE A 60 -13.71 13.43 3.28
C ILE A 60 -14.92 13.09 2.42
#